data_AF-A0A3T0RNE5-F1
#
_entry.id   AF-A0A3T0RNE5-F1
#
_cell.length_a   1.000
_cell.length_b   1.000
_cell.length_c   1.000
_cell.angle_alpha   90.00
_cell.angle_beta   90.00
_cell.angle_gamma   90.00
#
_symmetry.space_group_name_H-M   'P 1'
#
loop_
_entity.id
_entity.type
_entity.pdbx_description
1 polymer ?
#
loop_
_entity_poly.entity_id
_entity_poly.type
_entity_poly.pdbx_seq_one_letter_code
_entity_poly.pdbx_strand_id
1 'polypeptide(L)'
;MLHINSNLALDSLIADFREICPHRSSVLFREFLPVGYRLTTLSSVPAEYREIVIQAKIRLGMLITLYDDLADHPDYLNAALLKKLYRLNIDEDYVLTLSLSLENKIFQLARRLFSELRELLSGLPNFDQLKAILEFDIEQFYCCNRLSSLATETPGVLNLVESQTLGPHNMGIVAAGTIDLMSVSDLNVREIAICREIFILGQRMGRISNVVYTFEREQLEGDQTNEIFVQQRLFGGTHQTIKDQLLQELEDCYLGIKKFCASAFSSAQYAQGFLDLHDLHARLERQI
;
A
#
# COMPACT_ATOMS: atom_id res chain seq x y z
N MET A 1 -11.15 -19.27 -19.34
CA MET A 1 -12.02 -18.15 -19.75
C MET A 1 -11.97 -16.93 -18.81
N LEU A 2 -11.47 -17.04 -17.57
CA LEU A 2 -11.41 -15.91 -16.63
C LEU A 2 -10.30 -14.86 -16.92
N HIS A 3 -9.17 -15.24 -17.53
CA HIS A 3 -8.02 -14.34 -17.73
C HIS A 3 -8.20 -13.22 -18.77
N ILE A 4 -9.09 -13.36 -19.75
CA ILE A 4 -9.30 -12.31 -20.78
C ILE A 4 -10.19 -11.19 -20.24
N ASN A 5 -11.14 -11.52 -19.34
CA ASN A 5 -12.02 -10.53 -18.73
C ASN A 5 -11.34 -9.72 -17.62
N SER A 6 -10.34 -10.27 -16.92
CA SER A 6 -9.63 -9.54 -15.86
C SER A 6 -8.77 -8.38 -16.38
N ASN A 7 -8.11 -8.56 -17.52
CA ASN A 7 -7.24 -7.53 -18.11
C ASN A 7 -8.04 -6.36 -18.67
N LEU A 8 -9.15 -6.62 -19.35
CA LEU A 8 -10.05 -5.58 -19.86
C LEU A 8 -10.70 -4.78 -18.71
N ALA A 9 -11.03 -5.44 -17.60
CA ALA A 9 -11.55 -4.77 -16.41
C ALA A 9 -10.50 -3.85 -15.75
N LEU A 10 -9.24 -4.30 -15.66
CA LEU A 10 -8.15 -3.48 -15.12
C LEU A 10 -7.82 -2.28 -16.04
N ASP A 11 -7.83 -2.46 -17.36
CA ASP A 11 -7.60 -1.36 -18.31
C ASP A 11 -8.65 -0.26 -18.17
N SER A 12 -9.92 -0.63 -17.98
CA SER A 12 -11.00 0.32 -17.68
C SER A 12 -10.76 1.06 -16.37
N LEU A 13 -10.38 0.37 -15.29
CA LEU A 13 -10.08 1.02 -14.02
C LEU A 13 -8.91 2.01 -14.13
N ILE A 14 -7.86 1.64 -14.86
CA ILE A 14 -6.71 2.52 -15.08
C ILE A 14 -7.12 3.75 -15.88
N ALA A 15 -8.01 3.60 -16.87
CA ALA A 15 -8.54 4.74 -17.61
C ALA A 15 -9.36 5.68 -16.69
N ASP A 16 -10.27 5.13 -15.88
CA ASP A 16 -11.08 5.90 -14.93
C ASP A 16 -10.18 6.61 -13.90
N PHE A 17 -9.15 5.93 -13.38
CA PHE A 17 -8.19 6.50 -12.45
C PHE A 17 -7.44 7.68 -13.09
N ARG A 18 -6.98 7.55 -14.32
CA ARG A 18 -6.23 8.61 -15.03
C ARG A 18 -7.10 9.80 -15.44
N GLU A 19 -8.40 9.61 -15.62
CA GLU A 19 -9.32 10.73 -15.82
C GLU A 19 -9.35 11.64 -14.58
N ILE A 20 -9.22 11.04 -13.40
CA ILE A 20 -9.31 11.71 -12.11
C ILE A 20 -7.95 12.22 -11.61
N CYS A 21 -6.89 11.43 -11.79
CA CYS A 21 -5.52 11.69 -11.36
C CYS A 21 -4.57 11.62 -12.57
N PRO A 22 -4.61 12.61 -13.49
CA PRO A 22 -3.85 12.55 -14.75
C PRO A 22 -2.33 12.62 -14.56
N HIS A 23 -1.86 13.06 -13.40
CA HIS A 23 -0.44 13.10 -13.03
C HIS A 23 0.15 11.72 -12.76
N ARG A 24 -0.67 10.73 -12.36
CA ARG A 24 -0.20 9.38 -12.07
C ARG A 24 0.07 8.60 -13.36
N SER A 25 1.28 8.06 -13.44
CA SER A 25 1.72 7.22 -14.55
C SER A 25 0.96 5.90 -14.58
N SER A 26 0.53 5.46 -15.76
CA SER A 26 -0.04 4.11 -15.92
C SER A 26 0.97 3.01 -15.64
N VAL A 27 2.27 3.28 -15.67
CA VAL A 27 3.33 2.30 -15.35
C VAL A 27 3.17 1.80 -13.92
N LEU A 28 2.72 2.65 -12.98
CA LEU A 28 2.45 2.24 -11.61
C LEU A 28 1.45 1.08 -11.56
N PHE A 29 0.34 1.19 -12.30
CA PHE A 29 -0.75 0.21 -12.26
C PHE A 29 -0.57 -0.97 -13.24
N ARG A 30 0.14 -0.75 -14.35
CA ARG A 30 0.36 -1.78 -15.40
C ARG A 30 1.59 -2.64 -15.15
N GLU A 31 2.60 -2.10 -14.49
CA GLU A 31 3.91 -2.75 -14.36
C GLU A 31 4.33 -2.86 -12.89
N PHE A 32 4.42 -1.73 -12.18
CA PHE A 32 4.98 -1.72 -10.83
C PHE A 32 4.15 -2.54 -9.84
N LEU A 33 2.86 -2.23 -9.66
CA LEU A 33 1.99 -2.96 -8.73
C LEU A 33 1.87 -4.45 -9.12
N PRO A 34 1.56 -4.83 -10.38
CA PRO A 34 1.45 -6.24 -10.73
C PRO A 34 2.74 -7.04 -10.52
N VAL A 35 3.91 -6.48 -10.88
CA VAL A 35 5.19 -7.17 -10.68
C VAL A 35 5.56 -7.20 -9.21
N GLY A 36 5.45 -6.08 -8.50
CA GLY A 36 5.77 -5.97 -7.08
C GLY A 36 4.94 -6.91 -6.23
N TYR A 37 3.62 -6.98 -6.45
CA TYR A 37 2.78 -7.94 -5.73
C TYR A 37 3.11 -9.38 -6.07
N ARG A 38 3.55 -9.71 -7.29
CA ARG A 38 4.00 -11.08 -7.63
C ARG A 38 5.27 -11.47 -6.89
N LEU A 39 6.20 -10.53 -6.71
CA LEU A 39 7.44 -10.74 -5.97
C LEU A 39 7.18 -10.96 -4.47
N THR A 40 6.22 -10.23 -3.90
CA THR A 40 5.93 -10.27 -2.46
C THR A 40 4.74 -11.17 -2.09
N THR A 41 4.14 -11.90 -3.03
CA THR A 41 3.06 -12.86 -2.70
C THR A 41 3.60 -14.04 -1.91
N LEU A 42 2.91 -14.43 -0.83
CA LEU A 42 3.31 -15.56 0.00
C LEU A 42 3.46 -16.86 -0.83
N SER A 43 4.48 -17.65 -0.49
CA SER A 43 4.78 -18.91 -1.20
C SER A 43 3.69 -19.98 -1.05
N SER A 44 2.79 -19.81 -0.09
CA SER A 44 1.67 -20.71 0.19
C SER A 44 0.38 -20.39 -0.53
N VAL A 45 0.29 -19.23 -1.20
CA VAL A 45 -0.87 -18.90 -2.02
C VAL A 45 -1.01 -19.97 -3.11
N PRO A 46 -2.11 -20.76 -3.10
CA PRO A 46 -2.32 -21.80 -4.09
C PRO A 46 -2.36 -21.22 -5.51
N ALA A 47 -1.86 -21.98 -6.50
CA ALA A 47 -1.78 -21.52 -7.89
C ALA A 47 -3.15 -21.07 -8.45
N GLU A 48 -4.23 -21.70 -8.02
CA GLU A 48 -5.62 -21.38 -8.38
C GLU A 48 -6.10 -20.01 -7.87
N TYR A 49 -5.61 -19.55 -6.71
CA TYR A 49 -5.95 -18.24 -6.15
C TYR A 49 -4.95 -17.15 -6.51
N ARG A 50 -3.77 -17.51 -7.03
CA ARG A 50 -2.66 -16.56 -7.23
C ARG A 50 -3.05 -15.33 -8.05
N GLU A 51 -3.77 -15.50 -9.16
CA GLU A 51 -4.16 -14.33 -9.96
C GLU A 51 -5.24 -13.50 -9.26
N ILE A 52 -6.18 -14.13 -8.55
CA ILE A 52 -7.24 -13.43 -7.80
C ILE A 52 -6.63 -12.55 -6.72
N VAL A 53 -5.69 -13.07 -5.92
CA VAL A 53 -5.04 -12.28 -4.86
C VAL A 53 -4.19 -11.15 -5.43
N ILE A 54 -3.54 -11.35 -6.59
CA ILE A 54 -2.78 -10.28 -7.26
C ILE A 54 -3.74 -9.17 -7.72
N GLN A 55 -4.86 -9.52 -8.35
CA GLN A 55 -5.84 -8.53 -8.79
C GLN A 55 -6.44 -7.77 -7.60
N ALA A 56 -6.74 -8.46 -6.48
CA ALA A 56 -7.21 -7.85 -5.24
C ALA A 56 -6.18 -6.85 -4.69
N LYS A 57 -4.91 -7.26 -4.60
CA LYS A 57 -3.81 -6.38 -4.16
C LYS A 57 -3.62 -5.18 -5.08
N ILE A 58 -3.80 -5.32 -6.39
CA ILE A 58 -3.77 -4.17 -7.31
C ILE A 58 -4.89 -3.17 -6.98
N ARG A 59 -6.13 -3.62 -6.69
CA ARG A 59 -7.22 -2.71 -6.28
C ARG A 59 -6.91 -2.01 -4.97
N LEU A 60 -6.33 -2.74 -4.00
CA LEU A 60 -5.86 -2.18 -2.75
C LEU A 60 -4.77 -1.12 -3.00
N GLY A 61 -3.77 -1.41 -3.85
CA GLY A 61 -2.74 -0.45 -4.22
C GLY A 61 -3.29 0.80 -4.91
N MET A 62 -4.28 0.65 -5.80
CA MET A 62 -4.99 1.79 -6.41
C MET A 62 -5.74 2.63 -5.37
N LEU A 63 -6.44 2.00 -4.43
CA LEU A 63 -7.09 2.70 -3.30
C LEU A 63 -6.08 3.49 -2.47
N ILE A 64 -4.95 2.86 -2.18
CA ILE A 64 -3.86 3.46 -1.43
C ILE A 64 -3.33 4.71 -2.12
N THR A 65 -2.92 4.57 -3.39
CA THR A 65 -2.43 5.71 -4.20
C THR A 65 -3.46 6.83 -4.27
N LEU A 66 -4.74 6.51 -4.46
CA LEU A 66 -5.80 7.51 -4.56
C LEU A 66 -5.91 8.35 -3.28
N TYR A 67 -5.83 7.75 -2.09
CA TYR A 67 -6.01 8.52 -0.86
C TYR A 67 -4.71 9.20 -0.43
N ASP A 68 -3.56 8.60 -0.72
CA ASP A 68 -2.22 9.18 -0.52
C ASP A 68 -2.15 10.54 -1.26
N ASP A 69 -2.52 10.57 -2.55
CA ASP A 69 -2.64 11.81 -3.33
C ASP A 69 -3.55 12.87 -2.68
N LEU A 70 -4.65 12.47 -2.05
CA LEU A 70 -5.56 13.39 -1.38
C LEU A 70 -5.03 13.85 0.00
N ALA A 71 -4.00 13.20 0.53
CA ALA A 71 -3.49 13.40 1.89
C ALA A 71 -2.19 14.21 1.92
N ASP A 72 -1.27 14.01 0.97
CA ASP A 72 0.04 14.66 0.97
C ASP A 72 0.38 15.45 -0.29
N HIS A 73 -0.21 15.11 -1.45
CA HIS A 73 0.12 15.83 -2.68
C HIS A 73 -0.42 17.28 -2.63
N PRO A 74 0.45 18.32 -2.72
CA PRO A 74 0.03 19.71 -2.48
C PRO A 74 -1.08 20.22 -3.40
N ASP A 75 -1.08 19.81 -4.67
CA ASP A 75 -2.11 20.19 -5.65
C ASP A 75 -3.43 19.41 -5.55
N TYR A 76 -3.44 18.22 -4.92
CA TYR A 76 -4.61 17.33 -4.86
C TYR A 76 -5.17 17.14 -3.44
N LEU A 77 -4.51 17.71 -2.43
CA LEU A 77 -4.90 17.66 -1.03
C LEU A 77 -6.39 17.99 -0.84
N ASN A 78 -7.14 17.04 -0.27
CA ASN A 78 -8.55 17.23 0.04
C ASN A 78 -8.95 16.46 1.32
N ALA A 79 -8.55 17.00 2.47
CA ALA A 79 -8.87 16.46 3.79
C ALA A 79 -10.39 16.28 4.03
N ALA A 80 -11.22 17.14 3.44
CA ALA A 80 -12.69 17.07 3.58
C ALA A 80 -13.27 15.87 2.83
N LEU A 81 -12.76 15.56 1.63
CA LEU A 81 -13.14 14.37 0.89
C LEU A 81 -12.61 13.10 1.56
N LEU A 82 -11.37 13.11 2.04
CA LEU A 82 -10.79 11.99 2.80
C LEU A 82 -11.65 11.56 3.99
N LYS A 83 -12.17 12.52 4.77
CA LYS A 83 -13.10 12.22 5.89
C LYS A 83 -14.35 11.46 5.45
N LYS A 84 -14.83 11.69 4.23
CA LYS A 84 -15.98 10.95 3.65
C LYS A 84 -15.54 9.58 3.14
N LEU A 85 -14.37 9.51 2.52
CA LEU A 85 -13.78 8.28 1.98
C LEU A 85 -13.44 7.25 3.08
N TYR A 86 -13.00 7.69 4.27
CA TYR A 86 -12.76 6.81 5.42
C TYR A 86 -14.00 6.06 5.95
N ARG A 87 -15.18 6.31 5.37
CA ARG A 87 -16.42 5.58 5.65
C ARG A 87 -16.67 4.44 4.66
N LEU A 88 -15.78 4.23 3.71
CA LEU A 88 -15.77 3.06 2.85
C LEU A 88 -14.86 2.02 3.50
N ASN A 89 -15.22 0.74 3.36
CA ASN A 89 -14.40 -0.39 3.75
C ASN A 89 -14.85 -1.62 2.93
N ILE A 90 -14.22 -2.78 3.12
CA ILE A 90 -14.52 -4.02 2.37
C ILE A 90 -16.02 -4.36 2.39
N ASP A 91 -16.67 -4.20 3.55
CA ASP A 91 -18.08 -4.56 3.72
C ASP A 91 -19.02 -3.36 3.84
N GLU A 92 -18.51 -2.14 3.74
CA GLU A 92 -19.29 -0.92 3.90
C GLU A 92 -19.58 -0.25 2.57
N ASP A 93 -20.81 -0.43 2.09
CA ASP A 93 -21.32 0.32 0.94
C ASP A 93 -21.93 1.66 1.40
N TYR A 94 -21.07 2.64 1.65
CA TYR A 94 -21.53 3.98 1.98
C TYR A 94 -21.91 4.75 0.70
N VAL A 95 -23.21 5.07 0.58
CA VAL A 95 -23.72 5.90 -0.52
C VAL A 95 -23.74 7.36 -0.09
N LEU A 96 -22.96 8.18 -0.78
CA LEU A 96 -22.98 9.62 -0.64
C LEU A 96 -23.56 10.26 -1.90
N THR A 97 -24.57 11.10 -1.76
CA THR A 97 -25.03 11.95 -2.86
C THR A 97 -24.17 13.20 -2.91
N LEU A 98 -23.22 13.23 -3.84
CA LEU A 98 -22.48 14.43 -4.21
C LEU A 98 -23.07 15.00 -5.52
N SER A 99 -22.90 16.30 -5.73
CA SER A 99 -23.14 16.92 -7.04
C SER A 99 -22.27 16.27 -8.13
N LEU A 100 -22.50 16.59 -9.41
CA LEU A 100 -21.64 16.17 -10.54
C LEU A 100 -20.25 16.84 -10.51
N SER A 101 -19.51 16.71 -9.40
CA SER A 101 -18.16 17.24 -9.19
C SER A 101 -17.10 16.16 -9.36
N LEU A 102 -15.83 16.58 -9.52
CA LEU A 102 -14.67 15.70 -9.51
C LEU A 102 -14.62 14.84 -8.23
N GLU A 103 -14.98 15.40 -7.08
CA GLU A 103 -15.07 14.69 -5.80
C GLU A 103 -16.03 13.50 -5.85
N ASN A 104 -17.15 13.63 -6.58
CA ASN A 104 -18.06 12.51 -6.78
C ASN A 104 -17.41 11.42 -7.62
N LYS A 105 -16.68 11.77 -8.69
CA LYS A 105 -15.96 10.79 -9.50
C LYS A 105 -14.91 10.03 -8.66
N ILE A 106 -14.13 10.75 -7.85
CA ILE A 106 -13.16 10.17 -6.90
C ILE A 106 -13.87 9.21 -5.94
N PHE A 107 -14.97 9.65 -5.32
CA PHE A 107 -15.72 8.84 -4.38
C PHE A 107 -16.30 7.57 -5.02
N GLN A 108 -16.88 7.68 -6.23
CA GLN A 108 -17.41 6.52 -6.94
C GLN A 108 -16.30 5.56 -7.37
N LEU A 109 -15.12 6.05 -7.78
CA LEU A 109 -13.97 5.21 -8.08
C LEU A 109 -13.52 4.43 -6.84
N ALA A 110 -13.35 5.10 -5.70
CA ALA A 110 -12.97 4.45 -4.45
C ALA A 110 -14.00 3.38 -4.03
N ARG A 111 -15.30 3.72 -4.09
CA ARG A 111 -16.40 2.80 -3.79
C ARG A 111 -16.40 1.58 -4.72
N ARG A 112 -16.17 1.79 -6.02
CA ARG A 112 -16.03 0.69 -7.00
C ARG A 112 -14.84 -0.20 -6.67
N LEU A 113 -13.68 0.37 -6.35
CA LEU A 113 -12.49 -0.40 -5.98
C LEU A 113 -12.74 -1.27 -4.74
N PHE A 114 -13.44 -0.75 -3.72
CA PHE A 114 -13.86 -1.55 -2.55
C PHE A 114 -14.84 -2.67 -2.92
N SER A 115 -15.84 -2.38 -3.77
CA SER A 115 -16.79 -3.39 -4.25
C SER A 115 -16.08 -4.51 -5.01
N GLU A 116 -15.21 -4.17 -5.96
CA GLU A 116 -14.43 -5.16 -6.72
C GLU A 116 -13.47 -5.94 -5.82
N LEU A 117 -12.86 -5.28 -4.83
CA LEU A 117 -12.01 -5.94 -3.84
C LEU A 117 -12.81 -6.97 -3.04
N ARG A 118 -13.99 -6.61 -2.53
CA ARG A 118 -14.90 -7.54 -1.84
C ARG A 118 -15.28 -8.72 -2.72
N GLU A 119 -15.66 -8.48 -3.96
CA GLU A 119 -16.05 -9.53 -4.91
C GLU A 119 -14.91 -10.54 -5.10
N LEU A 120 -13.68 -10.07 -5.32
CA LEU A 120 -12.49 -10.91 -5.48
C LEU A 120 -12.18 -11.74 -4.22
N LEU A 121 -12.33 -11.14 -3.04
CA LEU A 121 -11.97 -11.78 -1.77
C LEU A 121 -13.05 -12.74 -1.27
N SER A 122 -14.32 -12.50 -1.57
CA SER A 122 -15.46 -13.27 -1.02
C SER A 122 -15.43 -14.77 -1.32
N GLY A 123 -14.71 -15.18 -2.37
CA GLY A 123 -14.54 -16.58 -2.75
C GLY A 123 -13.33 -17.28 -2.11
N LEU A 124 -12.54 -16.58 -1.29
CA LEU A 124 -11.32 -17.14 -0.69
C LEU A 124 -11.65 -17.97 0.57
N PRO A 125 -10.93 -19.08 0.83
CA PRO A 125 -11.22 -20.01 1.92
C PRO A 125 -11.39 -19.37 3.31
N ASN A 126 -10.57 -18.38 3.65
CA ASN A 126 -10.60 -17.73 4.97
C ASN A 126 -11.09 -16.27 4.91
N PHE A 127 -11.88 -15.91 3.89
CA PHE A 127 -12.39 -14.54 3.77
C PHE A 127 -13.13 -14.09 5.04
N ASP A 128 -14.18 -14.81 5.44
CA ASP A 128 -14.99 -14.44 6.61
C ASP A 128 -14.17 -14.44 7.91
N GLN A 129 -13.21 -15.36 8.03
CA GLN A 129 -12.38 -15.49 9.23
C GLN A 129 -11.40 -14.31 9.39
N LEU A 130 -10.82 -13.82 8.29
CA LEU A 130 -9.81 -12.77 8.31
C LEU A 130 -10.36 -11.38 7.95
N LYS A 131 -11.65 -11.27 7.61
CA LYS A 131 -12.27 -10.01 7.18
C LYS A 131 -12.04 -8.87 8.16
N ALA A 132 -12.31 -9.11 9.44
CA ALA A 132 -12.14 -8.09 10.49
C ALA A 132 -10.68 -7.65 10.65
N ILE A 133 -9.71 -8.53 10.37
CA ILE A 133 -8.29 -8.18 10.39
C ILE A 133 -7.94 -7.30 9.19
N LEU A 134 -8.46 -7.62 8.01
CA LEU A 134 -8.26 -6.80 6.82
C LEU A 134 -8.91 -5.41 6.96
N GLU A 135 -10.12 -5.33 7.51
CA GLU A 135 -10.81 -4.06 7.82
C GLU A 135 -9.96 -3.20 8.76
N PHE A 136 -9.40 -3.81 9.81
CA PHE A 136 -8.46 -3.13 10.71
C PHE A 136 -7.20 -2.64 9.98
N ASP A 137 -6.62 -3.46 9.10
CA ASP A 137 -5.41 -3.08 8.35
C ASP A 137 -5.67 -1.90 7.41
N ILE A 138 -6.87 -1.81 6.83
CA ILE A 138 -7.34 -0.66 6.02
C ILE A 138 -7.49 0.59 6.89
N GLU A 139 -8.01 0.46 8.11
CA GLU A 139 -8.09 1.59 9.05
C GLU A 139 -6.70 2.11 9.46
N GLN A 140 -5.68 1.26 9.54
CA GLN A 140 -4.31 1.72 9.80
C GLN A 140 -3.79 2.62 8.69
N PHE A 141 -4.11 2.30 7.44
CA PHE A 141 -3.82 3.17 6.30
C PHE A 141 -4.57 4.51 6.41
N TYR A 142 -5.81 4.54 6.89
CA TYR A 142 -6.52 5.81 7.15
C TYR A 142 -5.83 6.65 8.22
N CYS A 143 -5.31 6.02 9.27
CA CYS A 143 -4.52 6.70 10.30
C CYS A 143 -3.25 7.34 9.71
N CYS A 144 -2.55 6.64 8.80
CA CYS A 144 -1.42 7.20 8.07
C CYS A 144 -1.81 8.45 7.29
N ASN A 145 -2.87 8.38 6.47
CA ASN A 145 -3.31 9.54 5.66
C ASN A 145 -3.76 10.72 6.52
N ARG A 146 -4.33 10.47 7.70
CA ARG A 146 -4.66 11.54 8.66
C ARG A 146 -3.41 12.22 9.19
N LEU A 147 -2.35 11.46 9.49
CA LEU A 147 -1.06 12.04 9.87
C LEU A 147 -0.47 12.86 8.72
N SER A 148 -0.45 12.34 7.49
CA SER A 148 0.05 13.06 6.31
C SER A 148 -0.71 14.37 6.09
N SER A 149 -2.05 14.33 6.10
CA SER A 149 -2.88 15.53 5.95
C SER A 149 -2.65 16.55 7.07
N LEU A 150 -2.52 16.09 8.33
CA LEU A 150 -2.22 16.98 9.46
C LEU A 150 -0.83 17.60 9.36
N ALA A 151 0.14 16.84 8.84
CA ALA A 151 1.50 17.29 8.62
C ALA A 151 1.60 18.36 7.52
N THR A 152 0.80 18.24 6.46
CA THR A 152 0.72 19.25 5.39
C THR A 152 0.14 20.56 5.93
N GLU A 153 -0.91 20.50 6.75
CA GLU A 153 -1.54 21.69 7.35
C GLU A 153 -0.71 22.28 8.50
N THR A 154 -0.07 21.44 9.30
CA THR A 154 0.71 21.83 10.50
C THR A 154 2.04 21.07 10.53
N PRO A 155 3.07 21.51 9.78
CA PRO A 155 4.34 20.78 9.65
C PRO A 155 5.08 20.50 10.97
N GLY A 156 4.80 21.27 12.02
CA GLY A 156 5.37 21.09 13.36
C GLY A 156 4.82 19.90 14.14
N VAL A 157 3.76 19.23 13.67
CA VAL A 157 3.23 18.01 14.31
C VAL A 157 4.13 16.80 14.08
N LEU A 158 4.88 16.78 12.97
CA LEU A 158 5.68 15.64 12.57
C LEU A 158 6.80 15.38 13.57
N ASN A 159 6.87 14.15 14.03
CA ASN A 159 8.00 13.59 14.76
C ASN A 159 8.38 12.24 14.15
N LEU A 160 9.60 11.79 14.42
CA LEU A 160 10.13 10.58 13.82
C LEU A 160 9.38 9.32 14.27
N VAL A 161 8.96 9.26 15.55
CA VAL A 161 8.29 8.09 16.11
C VAL A 161 6.97 7.82 15.39
N GLU A 162 6.10 8.83 15.26
CA GLU A 162 4.83 8.67 14.55
C GLU A 162 5.04 8.47 13.04
N SER A 163 6.02 9.14 12.44
CA SER A 163 6.34 8.97 11.02
C SER A 163 6.80 7.55 10.69
N GLN A 164 7.63 6.95 11.55
CA GLN A 164 8.10 5.58 11.37
C GLN A 164 7.07 4.51 11.76
N THR A 165 6.15 4.84 12.66
CA THR A 165 5.10 3.91 13.10
C THR A 165 3.91 3.90 12.15
N LEU A 166 3.40 5.08 11.80
CA LEU A 166 2.18 5.23 11.00
C LEU A 166 2.49 5.32 9.50
N GLY A 167 3.56 6.02 9.12
CA GLY A 167 3.94 6.26 7.72
C GLY A 167 4.03 5.00 6.86
N PRO A 168 4.61 3.88 7.32
CA PRO A 168 4.70 2.67 6.51
C PRO A 168 3.35 2.07 6.10
N HIS A 169 2.25 2.38 6.80
CA HIS A 169 0.93 1.86 6.43
C HIS A 169 0.41 2.39 5.08
N ASN A 170 0.99 3.47 4.55
CA ASN A 170 0.71 3.89 3.17
C ASN A 170 1.27 2.94 2.10
N MET A 171 2.03 1.90 2.49
CA MET A 171 2.45 0.84 1.57
C MET A 171 1.42 -0.29 1.43
N GLY A 172 0.49 -0.42 2.38
CA GLY A 172 -0.55 -1.48 2.37
C GLY A 172 -0.05 -2.91 2.46
N ILE A 173 1.22 -3.13 2.81
CA ILE A 173 1.85 -4.45 2.77
C ILE A 173 1.23 -5.41 3.79
N VAL A 174 0.88 -4.93 4.98
CA VAL A 174 0.22 -5.78 5.99
C VAL A 174 -1.16 -6.25 5.48
N ALA A 175 -1.97 -5.34 4.94
CA ALA A 175 -3.25 -5.67 4.32
C ALA A 175 -3.09 -6.64 3.14
N ALA A 176 -2.08 -6.44 2.28
CA ALA A 176 -1.74 -7.34 1.19
C ALA A 176 -1.34 -8.74 1.67
N GLY A 177 -0.57 -8.85 2.77
CA GLY A 177 -0.24 -10.12 3.41
C GLY A 177 -1.48 -10.81 4.00
N THR A 178 -2.40 -10.04 4.60
CA THR A 178 -3.69 -10.56 5.07
C THR A 178 -4.54 -11.11 3.91
N ILE A 179 -4.55 -10.45 2.75
CA ILE A 179 -5.20 -10.97 1.52
C ILE A 179 -4.58 -12.30 1.08
N ASP A 180 -3.25 -12.44 1.13
CA ASP A 180 -2.61 -13.69 0.78
C ASP A 180 -3.02 -14.82 1.75
N LEU A 181 -3.06 -14.55 3.07
CA LEU A 181 -3.52 -15.51 4.08
C LEU A 181 -4.98 -15.94 3.89
N MET A 182 -5.84 -15.06 3.35
CA MET A 182 -7.24 -15.43 3.03
C MET A 182 -7.33 -16.61 2.05
N SER A 183 -6.31 -16.79 1.19
CA SER A 183 -6.25 -17.86 0.19
C SER A 183 -5.70 -19.20 0.68
N VAL A 184 -5.11 -19.26 1.89
CA VAL A 184 -4.39 -20.44 2.40
C VAL A 184 -5.36 -21.46 2.99
N SER A 185 -5.58 -22.60 2.32
CA SER A 185 -6.60 -23.59 2.72
C SER A 185 -6.46 -24.15 4.15
N ASP A 186 -5.23 -24.37 4.62
CA ASP A 186 -4.96 -24.94 5.96
C ASP A 186 -4.31 -23.90 6.89
N LEU A 187 -4.93 -22.72 7.01
CA LEU A 187 -4.39 -21.63 7.81
C LEU A 187 -4.32 -21.98 9.30
N ASN A 188 -3.11 -22.00 9.86
CA ASN A 188 -2.91 -22.07 11.30
C ASN A 188 -3.13 -20.69 11.95
N VAL A 189 -4.32 -20.46 12.49
CA VAL A 189 -4.69 -19.18 13.14
C VAL A 189 -3.75 -18.75 14.27
N ARG A 190 -3.03 -19.69 14.90
CA ARG A 190 -2.07 -19.39 15.98
C ARG A 190 -0.81 -18.69 15.46
N GLU A 191 -0.56 -18.77 14.16
CA GLU A 191 0.60 -18.14 13.51
C GLU A 191 0.29 -16.76 12.91
N ILE A 192 -0.97 -16.29 12.98
CA ILE A 192 -1.35 -14.98 12.44
C ILE A 192 -0.50 -13.86 13.05
N ALA A 193 -0.24 -13.90 14.37
CA ALA A 193 0.59 -12.89 15.03
C ALA A 193 2.01 -12.85 14.45
N ILE A 194 2.66 -14.01 14.26
CA ILE A 194 4.00 -14.11 13.67
C ILE A 194 3.99 -13.65 12.21
N CYS A 195 2.97 -14.03 11.44
CA CYS A 195 2.82 -13.57 10.05
C CYS A 195 2.74 -12.04 9.99
N ARG A 196 1.99 -11.42 10.90
CA ARG A 196 1.86 -9.97 10.97
C ARG A 196 3.17 -9.28 11.33
N GLU A 197 3.97 -9.83 12.25
CA GLU A 197 5.31 -9.29 12.54
C GLU A 197 6.20 -9.32 11.30
N ILE A 198 6.17 -10.41 10.53
CA ILE A 198 6.88 -10.51 9.25
C ILE A 198 6.37 -9.45 8.26
N PHE A 199 5.05 -9.26 8.14
CA PHE A 199 4.48 -8.28 7.22
C PHE A 199 4.82 -6.84 7.61
N ILE A 200 4.91 -6.53 8.91
CA ILE A 200 5.32 -5.21 9.40
C ILE A 200 6.77 -4.92 9.00
N LEU A 201 7.66 -5.90 9.11
CA LEU A 201 9.04 -5.76 8.62
C LEU A 201 9.10 -5.58 7.10
N GLY A 202 8.32 -6.37 6.35
CA GLY A 202 8.19 -6.20 4.89
C GLY A 202 7.64 -4.82 4.52
N GLN A 203 6.65 -4.32 5.28
CA GLN A 203 6.08 -2.99 5.12
C GLN A 203 7.13 -1.92 5.33
N ARG A 204 8.01 -2.07 6.33
CA ARG A 204 9.11 -1.15 6.56
C ARG A 204 10.12 -1.15 5.40
N MET A 205 10.49 -2.33 4.89
CA MET A 205 11.36 -2.44 3.70
C MET A 205 10.73 -1.76 2.47
N GLY A 206 9.43 -1.96 2.26
CA GLY A 206 8.67 -1.28 1.20
C GLY A 206 8.68 0.24 1.37
N ARG A 207 8.45 0.73 2.59
CA ARG A 207 8.46 2.17 2.89
C ARG A 207 9.83 2.79 2.65
N ILE A 208 10.89 2.14 3.11
CA ILE A 208 12.27 2.60 2.88
C ILE A 208 12.55 2.69 1.37
N SER A 209 12.18 1.65 0.61
CA SER A 209 12.34 1.64 -0.85
C SER A 209 11.61 2.80 -1.50
N ASN A 210 10.34 3.03 -1.13
CA ASN A 210 9.58 4.17 -1.63
C ASN A 210 10.29 5.50 -1.31
N VAL A 211 10.56 5.76 -0.03
CA VAL A 211 11.20 6.99 0.48
C VAL A 211 12.49 7.32 -0.27
N VAL A 212 13.33 6.32 -0.52
CA VAL A 212 14.64 6.51 -1.17
C VAL A 212 14.52 6.88 -2.65
N TYR A 213 13.56 6.29 -3.37
CA TYR A 213 13.43 6.47 -4.82
C TYR A 213 12.40 7.54 -5.22
N THR A 214 11.56 8.00 -4.30
CA THR A 214 10.64 9.12 -4.55
C THR A 214 11.16 10.46 -4.03
N PHE A 215 12.25 10.47 -3.26
CA PHE A 215 12.80 11.68 -2.63
C PHE A 215 12.96 12.88 -3.59
N GLU A 216 13.62 12.70 -4.73
CA GLU A 216 13.85 13.81 -5.68
C GLU A 216 12.53 14.39 -6.21
N ARG A 217 11.57 13.51 -6.51
CA ARG A 217 10.24 13.89 -7.00
C ARG A 217 9.45 14.64 -5.93
N GLU A 218 9.34 14.05 -4.74
CA GLU A 218 8.60 14.61 -3.61
C GLU A 218 9.20 15.95 -3.14
N GLN A 219 10.52 16.12 -3.26
CA GLN A 219 11.17 17.41 -3.01
C GLN A 219 10.67 18.50 -3.95
N LEU A 220 10.52 18.18 -5.24
CA LEU A 220 10.06 19.12 -6.26
C LEU A 220 8.55 19.40 -6.13
N GLU A 221 7.78 18.39 -5.73
CA GLU A 221 6.34 18.51 -5.44
C GLU A 221 6.09 19.32 -4.16
N GLY A 222 7.04 19.36 -3.24
CA GLY A 222 6.95 20.08 -1.97
C GLY A 222 6.36 19.27 -0.82
N ASP A 223 6.21 17.95 -1.00
CA ASP A 223 5.76 17.03 0.04
C ASP A 223 6.76 17.02 1.21
N GLN A 224 6.22 17.22 2.42
CA GLN A 224 6.98 17.34 3.65
C GLN A 224 6.98 16.05 4.50
N THR A 225 6.30 15.00 4.04
CA THR A 225 6.05 13.76 4.79
C THR A 225 7.07 12.66 4.50
N ASN A 226 7.91 12.81 3.47
CA ASN A 226 9.05 11.92 3.22
C ASN A 226 9.97 11.89 4.45
N GLU A 227 10.32 10.68 4.90
CA GLU A 227 11.06 10.47 6.14
C GLU A 227 12.45 11.12 6.12
N ILE A 228 13.08 11.22 4.94
CA ILE A 228 14.37 11.91 4.82
C ILE A 228 14.21 13.39 5.17
N PHE A 229 13.14 14.07 4.72
CA PHE A 229 12.90 15.46 5.10
C PHE A 229 12.62 15.60 6.59
N VAL A 230 11.84 14.68 7.16
CA VAL A 230 11.53 14.67 8.61
C VAL A 230 12.81 14.53 9.43
N GLN A 231 13.68 13.59 9.08
CA GLN A 231 14.96 13.39 9.77
C GLN A 231 15.88 14.59 9.60
N GLN A 232 16.03 15.14 8.38
CA GLN A 232 16.82 16.35 8.14
C GLN A 232 16.35 17.52 8.99
N ARG A 233 15.03 17.73 9.08
CA ARG A 233 14.44 18.83 9.85
C ARG A 233 14.64 18.68 11.35
N LEU A 234 14.50 17.47 11.88
CA LEU A 234 14.54 17.21 13.32
C LEU A 234 15.95 17.02 13.87
N PHE A 235 16.84 16.40 13.09
CA PHE A 235 18.16 15.96 13.57
C PHE A 235 19.33 16.48 12.71
N GLY A 236 19.05 17.15 11.59
CA GLY A 236 20.06 17.53 10.62
C GLY A 236 20.56 16.33 9.80
N GLY A 237 21.78 16.44 9.28
CA GLY A 237 22.39 15.42 8.43
C GLY A 237 22.18 15.67 6.93
N THR A 238 22.98 15.01 6.11
CA THR A 238 22.86 15.10 4.65
C THR A 238 21.86 14.06 4.14
N HIS A 239 21.25 14.32 2.98
CA HIS A 239 20.41 13.32 2.29
C HIS A 239 21.13 11.97 2.18
N GLN A 240 22.39 11.97 1.74
CA GLN A 240 23.17 10.74 1.59
C GLN A 240 23.31 9.97 2.90
N THR A 241 23.63 10.65 4.01
CA THR A 241 23.81 10.00 5.31
C THR A 241 22.52 9.33 5.80
N ILE A 242 21.38 9.99 5.65
CA ILE A 242 20.08 9.45 6.07
C ILE A 242 19.67 8.31 5.15
N LYS A 243 19.89 8.44 3.84
CA LYS A 243 19.66 7.37 2.87
C LYS A 243 20.47 6.12 3.22
N ASP A 244 21.75 6.26 3.55
CA ASP A 244 22.60 5.13 3.95
C ASP A 244 22.08 4.45 5.23
N GLN A 245 21.59 5.22 6.21
CA GLN A 245 20.98 4.68 7.42
C GLN A 245 19.69 3.89 7.12
N LEU A 246 18.83 4.41 6.25
CA LEU A 246 17.61 3.71 5.85
C LEU A 246 17.93 2.43 5.08
N LEU A 247 18.93 2.44 4.20
CA LEU A 247 19.37 1.22 3.50
C LEU A 247 19.95 0.17 4.45
N GLN A 248 20.66 0.60 5.50
CA GLN A 248 21.08 -0.31 6.56
C GLN A 248 19.88 -0.88 7.35
N GLU A 249 18.87 -0.07 7.64
CA GLU A 249 17.64 -0.54 8.28
C GLU A 249 16.87 -1.54 7.41
N LEU A 250 16.88 -1.36 6.09
CA LEU A 250 16.30 -2.31 5.13
C LEU A 250 17.00 -3.68 5.20
N GLU A 251 18.33 -3.70 5.26
CA GLU A 251 19.14 -4.92 5.48
C GLU A 251 18.79 -5.57 6.83
N ASP A 252 18.66 -4.78 7.89
CA ASP A 252 18.29 -5.27 9.22
C ASP A 252 16.88 -5.89 9.23
N CYS A 253 15.93 -5.27 8.54
CA CYS A 253 14.58 -5.82 8.34
C CYS A 253 14.61 -7.13 7.55
N TYR A 254 15.41 -7.20 6.48
CA TYR A 254 15.60 -8.43 5.69
C TYR A 254 16.12 -9.58 6.57
N LEU A 255 17.16 -9.32 7.36
CA LEU A 255 17.70 -10.29 8.31
C LEU A 255 16.70 -10.62 9.43
N GLY A 256 15.90 -9.65 9.86
CA GLY A 256 14.82 -9.80 10.83
C GLY A 256 13.76 -10.78 10.38
N ILE A 257 13.23 -10.63 9.17
CA ILE A 257 12.22 -11.53 8.59
C ILE A 257 12.73 -12.98 8.56
N LYS A 258 14.00 -13.17 8.17
CA LYS A 258 14.61 -14.51 8.05
C LYS A 258 14.78 -15.24 9.37
N LYS A 259 14.68 -14.56 10.52
CA LYS A 259 14.71 -15.19 11.85
C LYS A 259 13.38 -15.86 12.20
N PHE A 260 12.30 -15.49 11.54
CA PHE A 260 10.99 -16.08 11.78
C PHE A 260 10.78 -17.36 10.99
N CYS A 261 10.16 -18.33 11.63
CA CYS A 261 9.64 -19.54 10.99
C CYS A 261 8.11 -19.52 11.07
N ALA A 262 7.45 -19.21 9.97
CA ALA A 262 6.02 -19.45 9.81
C ALA A 262 5.81 -20.77 9.06
N SER A 263 4.87 -21.61 9.50
CA SER A 263 4.48 -22.79 8.70
C SER A 263 3.71 -22.38 7.45
N ALA A 264 3.05 -21.22 7.54
CA ALA A 264 2.20 -20.69 6.49
C ALA A 264 2.98 -20.27 5.24
N PHE A 265 4.28 -19.94 5.26
CA PHE A 265 5.05 -19.58 4.06
C PHE A 265 6.56 -19.50 4.35
N SER A 266 7.38 -19.44 3.30
CA SER A 266 8.83 -19.24 3.45
C SER A 266 9.15 -17.77 3.72
N SER A 267 9.48 -17.44 4.98
CA SER A 267 9.95 -16.10 5.36
C SER A 267 11.17 -15.65 4.55
N ALA A 268 12.06 -16.57 4.20
CA ALA A 268 13.24 -16.28 3.40
C ALA A 268 12.90 -15.88 1.95
N GLN A 269 11.94 -16.57 1.32
CA GLN A 269 11.46 -16.19 -0.01
C GLN A 269 10.70 -14.86 0.04
N TYR A 270 9.90 -14.63 1.09
CA TYR A 270 9.20 -13.38 1.28
C TYR A 270 10.16 -12.19 1.45
N ALA A 271 11.19 -12.34 2.29
CA ALA A 271 12.24 -11.33 2.47
C ALA A 271 12.98 -11.03 1.16
N GLN A 272 13.32 -12.08 0.38
CA GLN A 272 13.94 -11.91 -0.94
C GLN A 272 13.04 -11.13 -1.89
N GLY A 273 11.73 -11.41 -1.90
CA GLY A 273 10.76 -10.65 -2.70
C GLY A 273 10.76 -9.15 -2.43
N PHE A 274 11.08 -8.71 -1.20
CA PHE A 274 11.24 -7.28 -0.88
C PHE A 274 12.55 -6.68 -1.38
N LEU A 275 13.64 -7.45 -1.43
CA LEU A 275 14.86 -6.99 -2.10
C LEU A 275 14.61 -6.84 -3.61
N ASP A 276 13.91 -7.80 -4.21
CA ASP A 276 13.57 -7.75 -5.63
C ASP A 276 12.59 -6.58 -5.92
N LEU A 277 11.69 -6.26 -4.98
CA LEU A 277 10.82 -5.08 -5.04
C LEU A 277 11.62 -3.77 -4.91
N HIS A 278 12.65 -3.73 -4.06
CA HIS A 278 13.56 -2.60 -3.96
C HIS A 278 14.28 -2.34 -5.31
N ASP A 279 14.79 -3.39 -5.94
CA ASP A 279 15.39 -3.32 -7.27
C ASP A 279 14.36 -2.91 -8.36
N LEU A 280 13.09 -3.30 -8.20
CA LEU A 280 12.02 -2.86 -9.09
C LEU A 280 11.78 -1.34 -8.97
N HIS A 281 11.76 -0.79 -7.76
CA HIS A 281 11.69 0.66 -7.56
C HIS A 281 12.84 1.38 -8.26
N ALA A 282 14.06 0.88 -8.11
CA ALA A 282 15.24 1.46 -8.76
C ALA A 282 15.12 1.47 -10.30
N ARG A 283 14.66 0.36 -10.89
CA ARG A 283 14.52 0.23 -12.35
C ARG A 283 13.42 1.10 -12.95
N LEU A 284 12.35 1.31 -12.19
CA LEU A 284 11.19 2.10 -12.61
C LEU A 284 11.21 3.52 -12.03
N GLU A 285 12.32 3.93 -11.43
CA GLU A 285 12.53 5.28 -10.94
C GLU A 285 12.23 6.30 -12.07
N ARG A 286 11.50 7.37 -11.72
CA ARG A 286 11.02 8.41 -12.66
C ARG A 286 9.95 7.97 -13.67
N GLN A 287 9.53 6.71 -13.66
CA GLN A 287 8.41 6.22 -14.48
C GLN A 287 7.12 6.05 -13.69
N ILE A 288 7.21 6.02 -12.35
CA ILE A 288 6.12 5.79 -11.40
C ILE A 288 5.86 6.98 -10.48
#